data_AF-A0A3B4ZKD9-F1
#
_entry.id   AF-A0A3B4ZKD9-F1
#
_cell.length_a   1.000
_cell.length_b   1.000
_cell.length_c   1.000
_cell.angle_alpha   90.00
_cell.angle_beta   90.00
_cell.angle_gamma   90.00
#
_symmetry.space_group_name_H-M   'P 1'
#
loop_
_entity.id
_entity.type
_entity.pdbx_description
1 polymer ?
#
loop_
_entity_poly.entity_id
_entity_poly.type
_entity_poly.pdbx_seq_one_letter_code
_entity_poly.pdbx_strand_id
1 'polypeptide(L)' 'MLLASCLLLDHLKLHAYANMIRRGILSTVTETRLHTADLGGQGSTSEVVQSIMKAVESTGPRTLST' A
#
# COMPACT_ATOMS: atom_id res chain seq x y z
N MET A 1 -4.25 2.94 -9.00
CA MET A 1 -2.87 3.10 -9.52
C MET A 1 -1.85 2.21 -8.80
N LEU A 2 -1.85 2.14 -7.47
CA LEU A 2 -0.82 1.39 -6.71
C LEU A 2 -0.70 -0.12 -7.03
N LEU A 3 -1.81 -0.82 -7.28
CA LEU A 3 -1.76 -2.24 -7.69
C LEU A 3 -1.13 -2.43 -9.08
N ALA A 4 -1.32 -1.48 -10.00
CA ALA A 4 -0.67 -1.50 -11.30
C ALA A 4 0.85 -1.25 -11.15
N SER A 5 1.25 -0.36 -10.24
CA SER A 5 2.67 -0.19 -9.88
C SER A 5 3.27 -1.48 -9.30
N CYS A 6 2.51 -2.28 -8.54
CA CYS A 6 2.97 -3.60 -8.09
C CYS A 6 3.18 -4.58 -9.27
N LEU A 7 2.32 -4.54 -10.29
CA LEU A 7 2.51 -5.35 -11.51
C LEU A 7 3.76 -4.92 -12.29
N LEU A 8 4.05 -3.62 -12.35
CA LEU A 8 5.30 -3.11 -12.93
C LEU A 8 6.52 -3.62 -12.15
N LEU A 9 6.49 -3.57 -10.82
CA LEU A 9 7.57 -4.10 -9.98
C LEU A 9 7.78 -5.60 -10.20
N ASP A 10 6.69 -6.38 -10.31
CA ASP A 10 6.77 -7.80 -10.66
C ASP A 10 7.37 -8.02 -12.05
N HIS A 11 7.03 -7.20 -13.03
CA HIS A 11 7.62 -7.25 -14.37
C HIS A 11 9.13 -6.99 -14.33
N LEU A 12 9.57 -6.02 -13.52
CA LEU A 12 10.98 -5.70 -13.28
C LEU A 12 11.72 -6.69 -12.34
N LYS A 13 11.07 -7.80 -11.95
CA LYS A 13 11.61 -8.81 -11.03
C LYS A 13 11.87 -8.31 -9.60
N LEU A 14 11.25 -7.20 -9.21
CA LEU A 14 11.29 -6.61 -7.86
C LEU A 14 10.19 -7.18 -6.96
N HIS A 15 10.06 -8.51 -6.92
CA HIS A 15 8.94 -9.23 -6.30
C HIS A 15 8.77 -8.96 -4.81
N ALA A 16 9.87 -8.82 -4.06
CA ALA A 16 9.83 -8.54 -2.63
C ALA A 16 9.14 -7.19 -2.34
N TYR A 17 9.49 -6.15 -3.09
CA TYR A 17 8.86 -4.84 -2.99
C TYR A 17 7.41 -4.87 -3.44
N ALA A 18 7.11 -5.54 -4.56
CA ALA A 18 5.75 -5.71 -5.05
C ALA A 18 4.84 -6.37 -3.99
N ASN A 19 5.29 -7.48 -3.39
CA ASN A 19 4.55 -8.20 -2.36
C ASN A 19 4.36 -7.37 -1.10
N MET A 20 5.39 -6.67 -0.62
CA MET A 20 5.33 -5.79 0.54
C MET A 20 4.27 -4.69 0.36
N ILE A 21 4.31 -3.99 -0.78
CA ILE A 21 3.33 -2.92 -1.09
C ILE A 21 1.92 -3.51 -1.25
N ARG A 22 1.78 -4.65 -1.96
CA ARG A 22 0.49 -5.32 -2.18
C ARG A 22 -0.18 -5.73 -0.86
N ARG A 23 0.61 -6.24 0.10
CA ARG A 23 0.12 -6.55 1.45
C ARG A 23 -0.34 -5.30 2.20
N GLY A 24 0.42 -4.21 2.14
CA GLY A 24 0.03 -2.93 2.73
C GLY A 24 -1.29 -2.40 2.15
N ILE A 25 -1.45 -2.46 0.81
CA ILE A 25 -2.70 -2.09 0.14
C ILE A 25 -3.87 -2.94 0.64
N LEU A 26 -3.71 -4.27 0.64
CA LEU A 26 -4.79 -5.18 1.00
C LEU A 26 -5.22 -4.98 2.46
N SER A 27 -4.26 -4.83 3.38
CA SER A 27 -4.54 -4.54 4.79
C SER A 27 -5.31 -3.23 4.98
N THR A 28 -4.97 -2.19 4.21
CA THR A 28 -5.67 -0.90 4.29
C THR A 28 -7.08 -0.98 3.72
N VAL A 29 -7.27 -1.64 2.59
CA VAL A 29 -8.61 -1.77 1.95
C VAL A 29 -9.52 -2.73 2.72
N THR A 30 -8.99 -3.61 3.59
CA THR A 30 -9.84 -4.38 4.51
C THR A 30 -10.39 -3.57 5.69
N GLU A 31 -9.83 -2.38 5.98
CA GLU A 31 -10.35 -1.47 7.00
C GLU A 31 -11.44 -0.58 6.41
N THR A 32 -12.70 -0.87 6.73
CA THR A 32 -13.87 -0.17 6.19
C THR A 32 -13.89 1.32 6.53
N ARG A 33 -13.28 1.75 7.65
CA ARG A 33 -13.15 3.18 7.97
C ARG A 33 -12.29 3.96 6.97
N LEU A 34 -11.39 3.28 6.25
CA LEU A 34 -10.49 3.89 5.28
C LEU A 34 -11.03 3.79 3.84
N HIS A 35 -12.21 3.20 3.62
CA HIS A 35 -12.80 3.15 2.29
C HIS A 35 -13.06 4.56 1.76
N THR A 36 -12.67 4.79 0.52
CA THR A 36 -12.99 6.00 -0.22
C THR A 36 -14.44 5.97 -0.71
N ALA A 37 -14.94 7.12 -1.18
CA ALA A 37 -16.34 7.27 -1.57
C ALA A 37 -16.81 6.29 -2.66
N ASP A 38 -15.92 5.88 -3.58
CA ASP A 38 -16.21 4.88 -4.61
C ASP A 38 -16.46 3.47 -4.05
N LEU A 39 -15.98 3.18 -2.84
CA LEU A 39 -16.25 1.96 -2.09
C LEU A 39 -17.36 2.15 -1.04
N GLY A 40 -18.04 3.30 -1.04
CA GLY A 40 -19.11 3.62 -0.09
C GLY A 40 -18.64 4.13 1.28
N GLY A 41 -17.33 4.41 1.45
CA GLY A 41 -16.79 4.99 2.67
C GLY A 41 -16.69 6.51 2.65
N GLN A 42 -16.04 7.07 3.67
CA GLN A 42 -15.81 8.51 3.83
C GLN A 42 -14.33 8.87 3.93
N GLY A 43 -13.43 7.88 3.78
CA GLY A 43 -12.00 8.08 3.83
C GLY A 43 -11.50 8.89 2.63
N SER A 44 -10.48 9.71 2.86
CA SER A 44 -9.78 10.43 1.82
C SER A 44 -8.68 9.59 1.19
N THR A 45 -8.31 9.92 -0.05
CA THR A 45 -7.16 9.32 -0.73
C THR A 45 -5.87 9.45 0.10
N SER A 46 -5.67 10.59 0.77
CA SER A 46 -4.51 10.84 1.61
C SER A 46 -4.45 9.91 2.82
N GLU A 47 -5.57 9.65 3.49
CA GLU A 47 -5.64 8.70 4.61
C GLU A 47 -5.33 7.27 4.17
N VAL A 48 -5.85 6.85 3.01
CA VAL A 48 -5.53 5.54 2.43
C VAL A 48 -4.04 5.42 2.16
N VAL A 49 -3.44 6.39 1.47
CA VAL A 49 -2.01 6.37 1.14
C VAL A 49 -1.14 6.39 2.40
N GLN A 50 -1.49 7.21 3.41
CA GLN A 50 -0.77 7.26 4.69
C GLN A 50 -0.85 5.93 5.44
N SER A 51 -2.01 5.27 5.45
CA SER A 51 -2.15 3.94 6.06
C SER A 51 -1.30 2.89 5.35
N ILE A 52 -1.27 2.91 4.00
CA ILE A 52 -0.43 2.02 3.20
C ILE A 52 1.06 2.25 3.50
N MET A 53 1.52 3.50 3.58
CA MET A 53 2.92 3.82 3.91
C MET A 53 3.31 3.26 5.28
N LYS A 54 2.48 3.48 6.32
CA LYS A 54 2.70 2.92 7.66
C LYS A 54 2.78 1.39 7.64
N ALA A 55 1.89 0.72 6.90
CA ALA A 55 1.88 -0.73 6.78
C ALA A 55 3.18 -1.24 6.11
N VAL A 56 3.63 -0.57 5.05
CA VAL A 56 4.89 -0.89 4.36
C VAL A 56 6.10 -0.66 5.29
N GLU A 57 6.17 0.47 5.98
CA GLU A 57 7.26 0.78 6.93
C GLU A 57 7.34 -0.22 8.09
N SER A 58 6.19 -0.70 8.57
CA SER A 58 6.15 -1.67 9.67
C SER A 58 6.67 -3.07 9.29
N THR A 59 6.66 -3.40 7.99
CA THR A 59 7.03 -4.74 7.49
C THR A 59 8.30 -4.73 6.63
N GLY A 60 8.73 -3.56 6.17
CA GLY A 60 9.88 -3.39 5.30
C GLY A 60 11.22 -3.37 6.02
N PRO A 61 12.32 -3.65 5.30
CA PRO A 61 13.65 -3.46 5.83
C PRO A 61 13.87 -1.96 6.10
N ARG A 62 14.30 -1.61 7.32
CA ARG A 62 14.67 -0.23 7.65
C ARG A 62 15.90 0.14 6.82
N THR A 63 15.71 1.01 5.84
CA THR A 63 16.83 1.66 5.16
C THR A 63 17.46 2.62 6.15
N LEU A 64 18.74 2.41 6.48
CA LEU A 64 19.49 3.34 7.32
C LEU A 64 19.58 4.67 6.55
N SER A 65 19.10 5.76 7.15
CA SER A 65 19.41 7.10 6.65
C SER A 65 20.88 7.38 6.97
N THR A 66 21.75 7.21 5.98
CA THR A 66 23.10 7.82 5.97
C THR A 66 23.03 9.33 5.92
#